data_AF-A0A6N7MAL8-F1
#
_entry.id   AF-A0A6N7MAL8-F1
#
_cell.length_a   1.000
_cell.length_b   1.000
_cell.length_c   1.000
_cell.angle_alpha   90.00
_cell.angle_beta   90.00
_cell.angle_gamma   90.00
#
_symmetry.space_group_name_H-M   'P 1'
#
loop_
_entity.id
_entity.type
_entity.pdbx_description
1 polymer ?
#
loop_
_entity_poly.entity_id
_entity_poly.type
_entity_poly.pdbx_seq_one_letter_code
_entity_poly.pdbx_strand_id
1 'polypeptide(L)'
;MALLLDSNLKPTTHNGAKSNFSEYFIKTDKIPKEFGKIYSQLFTWRQKGDYDDLFDFDKDKVIPYFDPVKRLIEIIEKDIKE
;
A
#
# COMPACT_ATOMS: atom_id res chain seq x y z
N MET A 1 -0.53 -6.82 4.75
CA MET A 1 -1.25 -7.71 5.71
C MET A 1 -0.59 -7.72 7.07
N ALA A 2 0.73 -7.88 7.18
CA ALA A 2 1.45 -7.96 8.47
C ALA A 2 1.04 -6.87 9.48
N LEU A 3 1.16 -5.58 9.13
CA LEU A 3 0.77 -4.46 9.99
C LEU A 3 -0.69 -4.53 10.49
N LEU A 4 -1.60 -4.94 9.61
CA LEU A 4 -3.01 -5.02 9.96
C LEU A 4 -3.25 -6.14 10.98
N LEU A 5 -2.63 -7.30 10.76
CA LEU A 5 -2.76 -8.46 11.65
C LEU A 5 -2.15 -8.18 13.02
N ASP A 6 -1.01 -7.50 13.04
CA ASP A 6 -0.34 -7.04 14.26
C ASP A 6 -1.24 -6.09 15.07
N SER A 7 -1.92 -5.16 14.38
CA SER A 7 -2.96 -4.31 14.97
C SER A 7 -4.33 -4.99 15.19
N ASN A 8 -4.37 -6.33 15.19
CA ASN A 8 -5.58 -7.15 15.38
C ASN A 8 -6.73 -6.88 14.37
N LEU A 9 -6.41 -6.33 13.20
CA LEU A 9 -7.34 -6.11 12.09
C LEU A 9 -7.28 -7.31 11.12
N LYS A 10 -8.44 -7.93 10.86
CA LYS A 10 -8.53 -9.16 10.05
C LYS A 10 -9.41 -8.96 8.81
N PRO A 11 -8.98 -8.11 7.84
CA PRO A 11 -9.73 -7.94 6.61
C PRO A 11 -9.68 -9.24 5.79
N THR A 12 -10.83 -9.62 5.25
CA THR A 12 -10.99 -10.85 4.44
C THR A 12 -10.91 -10.59 2.94
N THR A 13 -10.79 -9.32 2.52
CA THR A 13 -10.70 -8.92 1.11
C THR A 13 -9.55 -7.93 0.90
N HIS A 14 -9.05 -7.87 -0.33
CA HIS A 14 -8.03 -6.89 -0.73
C HIS A 14 -8.50 -5.44 -0.53
N ASN A 15 -9.76 -5.15 -0.88
CA ASN A 15 -10.36 -3.84 -0.64
C ASN A 15 -10.48 -3.56 0.86
N GLY A 16 -10.87 -4.54 1.67
CA GLY A 16 -10.89 -4.41 3.13
C GLY A 16 -9.51 -4.10 3.71
N ALA A 17 -8.45 -4.75 3.21
CA ALA A 17 -7.09 -4.46 3.63
C ALA A 17 -6.67 -3.02 3.26
N LYS A 18 -7.03 -2.55 2.07
CA LYS A 18 -6.79 -1.16 1.65
C LYS A 18 -7.57 -0.15 2.51
N SER A 19 -8.85 -0.40 2.77
CA SER A 19 -9.68 0.48 3.60
C SER A 19 -9.16 0.55 5.03
N ASN A 20 -8.83 -0.60 5.64
CA ASN A 20 -8.28 -0.66 6.99
C ASN A 20 -6.93 0.06 7.08
N PHE A 21 -6.05 -0.13 6.10
CA PHE A 21 -4.77 0.58 6.06
C PHE A 21 -4.98 2.10 6.02
N SER A 22 -5.90 2.58 5.18
CA SER A 22 -6.24 4.00 5.08
C SER A 22 -6.85 4.55 6.39
N GLU A 23 -7.82 3.85 6.95
CA GLU A 23 -8.57 4.29 8.14
C GLU A 23 -7.68 4.36 9.38
N TYR A 24 -6.93 3.30 9.66
CA TYR A 24 -6.27 3.14 10.96
C TYR A 24 -4.82 3.67 10.98
N PHE A 25 -4.19 3.88 9.83
CA PHE A 25 -2.79 4.30 9.75
C PHE A 25 -2.58 5.61 8.99
N ILE A 26 -3.35 5.87 7.93
CA ILE A 26 -3.18 7.10 7.13
C ILE A 26 -4.00 8.26 7.72
N LYS A 27 -5.29 8.04 8.03
CA LYS A 27 -6.16 9.10 8.58
C LYS A 27 -5.81 9.47 10.02
N THR A 28 -5.17 8.56 10.74
CA THR A 28 -4.67 8.76 12.10
C THR A 28 -3.27 9.37 12.13
N ASP A 29 -2.70 9.71 10.96
CA ASP A 29 -1.36 10.27 10.79
C ASP A 29 -0.22 9.40 11.36
N LYS A 30 -0.46 8.11 11.65
CA LYS A 30 0.60 7.14 12.04
C LYS A 30 1.59 6.89 10.91
N ILE A 31 1.08 6.85 9.68
CA ILE A 31 1.88 6.74 8.45
C ILE A 31 1.57 7.97 7.59
N PRO A 32 2.59 8.67 7.06
CA PRO A 32 2.39 9.84 6.21
C PRO A 32 1.44 9.61 5.03
N LYS A 33 0.60 10.61 4.74
CA LYS A 33 -0.44 10.55 3.69
C LYS A 33 0.08 10.23 2.29
N GLU A 34 1.34 10.57 2.01
CA GLU A 34 2.00 10.22 0.75
C GLU A 34 2.03 8.71 0.50
N PHE A 35 2.26 7.90 1.54
CA PHE A 35 2.27 6.45 1.42
C PHE A 35 0.88 5.87 1.17
N GLY A 36 -0.17 6.51 1.71
CA GLY A 36 -1.55 6.16 1.40
C GLY A 36 -1.90 6.37 -0.08
N LYS A 37 -1.37 7.45 -0.69
CA LYS A 37 -1.51 7.72 -2.13
C LYS A 37 -0.74 6.70 -2.97
N ILE A 38 0.51 6.42 -2.61
CA ILE A 38 1.37 5.42 -3.28
C ILE A 38 0.69 4.05 -3.25
N TYR A 39 0.27 3.58 -2.07
CA TYR A 39 -0.38 2.29 -1.93
C TYR A 39 -1.69 2.20 -2.73
N SER A 40 -2.50 3.26 -2.70
CA SER A 40 -3.74 3.31 -3.49
C SER A 40 -3.49 3.26 -4.99
N GLN A 41 -2.46 3.96 -5.47
CA GLN A 41 -2.07 3.96 -6.88
C GLN A 41 -1.57 2.59 -7.33
N LEU A 42 -0.70 1.96 -6.55
CA LEU A 42 -0.18 0.62 -6.85
C LEU A 42 -1.28 -0.44 -6.83
N PHE A 43 -2.25 -0.31 -5.92
CA PHE A 43 -3.42 -1.19 -5.88
C PHE A 43 -4.24 -1.10 -7.18
N THR A 44 -4.50 0.12 -7.66
CA THR A 44 -5.19 0.35 -8.93
C THR A 44 -4.36 -0.16 -10.12
N TRP A 45 -3.05 0.06 -10.11
CA TRP A 45 -2.16 -0.43 -11.16
C TRP A 45 -2.09 -1.95 -11.23
N ARG A 46 -2.08 -2.65 -10.09
CA ARG A 46 -2.23 -4.10 -10.07
C ARG A 46 -3.52 -4.53 -10.78
N GLN A 47 -4.66 -3.93 -10.41
CA GLN A 47 -5.94 -4.27 -11.03
C GLN A 47 -5.93 -4.02 -12.54
N LYS A 48 -5.35 -2.91 -13.00
CA LYS A 48 -5.24 -2.61 -14.42
C LYS A 48 -4.31 -3.57 -15.15
N GLY A 49 -3.12 -3.84 -14.60
CA GLY A 49 -2.19 -4.79 -15.21
C GLY A 49 -2.73 -6.22 -15.29
N ASP A 50 -3.56 -6.64 -14.32
CA ASP A 50 -4.12 -7.99 -14.28
C ASP A 50 -5.39 -8.15 -15.14
N TYR A 51 -6.17 -7.07 -15.38
CA TYR A 51 -7.53 -7.17 -15.92
C TYR A 51 -7.89 -6.16 -17.02
N ASP A 52 -7.00 -5.22 -17.38
CA ASP A 52 -7.27 -4.20 -18.40
C ASP A 52 -6.52 -4.54 -19.69
N ASP A 53 -7.23 -4.69 -20.80
CA ASP A 53 -6.68 -5.21 -22.06
C ASP A 53 -5.66 -4.27 -22.72
N LEU A 54 -5.66 -2.98 -22.34
CA LEU A 54 -4.88 -1.91 -22.98
C LEU A 54 -3.95 -1.17 -21.99
N PHE A 55 -3.54 -1.83 -20.91
CA PHE A 55 -2.68 -1.20 -19.89
C PHE A 55 -1.30 -1.86 -19.81
N ASP A 56 -0.32 -1.22 -20.46
CA ASP A 56 1.10 -1.59 -20.33
C ASP A 56 1.84 -0.68 -19.34
N PHE A 57 2.80 -1.29 -18.65
CA PHE A 57 3.73 -0.57 -17.79
C PHE A 57 4.96 -0.11 -18.57
N ASP A 58 5.33 1.13 -18.34
CA ASP A 58 6.59 1.69 -18.82
C ASP A 58 7.62 1.77 -17.67
N LYS A 59 8.89 1.58 -18.00
CA LYS A 59 9.99 1.58 -17.03
C LYS A 59 10.09 2.91 -16.28
N ASP A 60 10.01 4.03 -16.98
CA ASP A 60 10.17 5.37 -16.39
C ASP A 60 8.98 5.72 -15.50
N LYS A 61 7.82 5.11 -15.77
CA LYS A 61 6.64 5.18 -14.91
C LYS A 61 6.77 4.36 -13.63
N VAL A 62 7.45 3.20 -13.67
CA VAL A 62 7.54 2.27 -12.52
C VAL A 62 8.73 2.59 -11.60
N ILE A 63 9.90 2.93 -12.17
CA ILE A 63 11.12 3.20 -11.40
C ILE A 63 10.92 4.15 -10.20
N PRO A 64 10.19 5.27 -10.34
CA PRO A 64 10.00 6.23 -9.25
C PRO A 64 9.27 5.65 -8.03
N TYR A 65 8.61 4.49 -8.15
CA TYR A 65 7.88 3.85 -7.04
C TYR A 65 8.76 2.95 -6.17
N PHE A 66 9.96 2.56 -6.62
CA PHE A 66 10.82 1.66 -5.85
C PHE A 66 11.25 2.26 -4.52
N ASP A 67 11.82 3.47 -4.53
CA ASP A 67 12.30 4.12 -3.30
C ASP A 67 11.18 4.43 -2.31
N PRO A 68 10.02 5.00 -2.72
CA PRO A 68 8.90 5.20 -1.80
C PRO A 68 8.33 3.90 -1.24
N VAL A 69 8.24 2.83 -2.03
CA VAL A 69 7.77 1.53 -1.54
C VAL A 69 8.75 0.93 -0.54
N LYS A 70 10.06 1.01 -0.81
CA LYS A 70 11.08 0.57 0.12
C LYS A 70 10.98 1.30 1.46
N ARG A 71 10.85 2.63 1.45
CA ARG A 71 10.65 3.43 2.66
C ARG A 71 9.37 3.05 3.41
N LEU A 72 8.28 2.77 2.70
CA LEU A 72 7.04 2.31 3.33
C LEU A 72 7.24 0.96 4.05
N ILE A 73 7.93 0.02 3.40
CA ILE A 73 8.23 -1.29 4.02
C ILE A 73 9.09 -1.10 5.27
N GLU A 74 10.12 -0.26 5.22
CA GLU A 74 10.98 0.05 6.36
C GLU A 74 10.23 0.68 7.55
N ILE A 75 9.25 1.55 7.29
CA ILE A 75 8.37 2.11 8.33
C ILE A 75 7.56 0.99 8.97
N ILE A 76 6.90 0.17 8.14
CA ILE A 76 6.06 -0.94 8.61
C ILE A 76 6.88 -1.96 9.42
N GLU A 77 8.10 -2.28 9.00
CA GLU A 77 8.96 -3.20 9.72
C GLU A 77 9.42 -2.67 11.08
N LYS A 78 9.55 -1.35 11.24
CA LYS A 78 9.85 -0.74 12.54
C LYS A 78 8.63 -0.85 13.46
N ASP A 79 7.44 -0.55 12.94
CA ASP A 79 6.19 -0.55 13.71
C ASP A 79 5.80 -1.96 14.21
N ILE A 80 6.18 -3.04 13.50
CA ILE A 80 5.85 -4.44 13.87
C ILE A 80 6.92 -5.08 14.78
N LYS A 81 8.12 -4.49 14.90
CA LYS A 81 9.23 -5.02 15.71
C LYS A 81 9.23 -4.50 17.16
N GLU A 82 8.32 -3.59 17.49
CA GLU A 82 7.96 -3.22 18.88
C GLU A 82 6.86 -4.15 19.42
#